data_AF-A0A951CXX5-F1
#
_entry.id   AF-A0A951CXX5-F1
#
_cell.length_a   1.000
_cell.length_b   1.000
_cell.length_c   1.000
_cell.angle_alpha   90.00
_cell.angle_beta   90.00
_cell.angle_gamma   90.00
#
_symmetry.space_group_name_H-M   'P 1'
#
loop_
_entity.id
_entity.type
_entity.pdbx_description
1 polymer ?
#
loop_
_entity_poly.entity_id
_entity_poly.type
_entity_poly.pdbx_seq_one_letter_code
_entity_poly.pdbx_strand_id
1 'polypeptide(L)'
;MMKNAKPLSALPEAMETFAPDPQSIANSQLSSFIDFCQKATSRSFRDYASFEQFSMQDFSSFWDLFLDWSKLWWEGDKNPTWRGTACADSQF
;
A
#
# COMPACT_ATOMS: atom_id res chain seq x y z
N MET A 1 43.67 -16.29 33.15
CA MET A 1 43.20 -14.96 32.73
C MET A 1 42.32 -15.14 31.50
N MET A 2 41.02 -15.38 31.70
CA MET A 2 40.02 -15.50 30.64
C MET A 2 39.06 -14.33 30.82
N LYS A 3 39.02 -13.42 29.84
CA LYS A 3 38.07 -12.30 29.83
C LYS A 3 36.72 -12.90 29.45
N ASN A 4 35.83 -13.05 30.42
CA ASN A 4 34.45 -13.42 30.14
C ASN A 4 33.82 -12.27 29.35
N ALA A 5 33.54 -12.52 28.07
CA ALA A 5 32.71 -11.64 27.27
C ALA A 5 31.29 -11.66 27.88
N LYS A 6 30.88 -10.51 28.42
CA LYS A 6 29.51 -10.24 28.85
C LYS A 6 28.60 -10.49 27.64
N PRO A 7 27.58 -11.35 27.71
CA PRO A 7 26.62 -11.44 26.62
C PRO A 7 25.97 -10.06 26.47
N LEU A 8 25.90 -9.58 25.24
CA LEU A 8 25.13 -8.39 24.84
C LEU A 8 23.64 -8.70 25.04
N SER A 9 23.19 -8.78 26.29
CA SER A 9 21.78 -8.83 26.64
C SER A 9 21.22 -7.41 26.64
N ALA A 10 20.07 -7.26 26.00
CA ALA A 10 19.25 -6.06 25.86
C ALA A 10 19.71 -5.08 24.76
N LEU A 11 19.45 -5.44 23.51
CA LEU A 11 18.92 -4.45 22.57
C LEU A 11 17.63 -3.90 23.20
N PRO A 12 17.38 -2.57 23.16
CA PRO A 12 16.21 -1.98 23.79
C PRO A 12 14.96 -2.68 23.26
N GLU A 13 14.04 -2.99 24.17
CA GLU A 13 12.74 -3.59 23.83
C GLU A 13 12.16 -2.84 22.64
N ALA A 14 11.70 -3.61 21.64
CA ALA A 14 11.11 -3.11 20.41
C ALA A 14 10.32 -1.86 20.74
N MET A 15 10.68 -0.72 20.12
CA MET A 15 9.94 0.51 20.33
C MET A 15 8.47 0.17 20.21
N GLU A 16 7.65 0.53 21.21
CA GLU A 16 6.22 0.26 21.18
C GLU A 16 5.63 1.02 19.99
N THR A 17 5.67 0.38 18.82
CA THR A 17 5.05 0.90 17.62
C THR A 17 3.57 0.76 17.86
N PHE A 18 2.87 1.90 17.89
CA PHE A 18 1.42 1.90 17.93
C PHE A 18 0.88 0.98 16.83
N ALA A 19 0.09 -0.01 17.24
CA ALA A 19 -0.65 -0.89 16.36
C ALA A 19 -2.15 -0.67 16.61
N PRO A 20 -2.94 -0.27 15.59
CA PRO A 20 -4.38 -0.13 15.75
C PRO A 20 -5.00 -1.50 16.06
N ASP A 21 -6.07 -1.50 16.85
CA ASP A 21 -6.79 -2.73 17.15
C ASP A 21 -7.51 -3.28 15.90
N PRO A 22 -7.85 -4.59 15.86
CA PRO A 22 -8.48 -5.21 14.70
C PRO A 22 -9.79 -4.56 14.26
N GLN A 23 -10.58 -4.01 15.20
CA GLN A 23 -11.84 -3.35 14.88
C GLN A 23 -11.58 -2.00 14.22
N SER A 24 -10.58 -1.24 14.68
CA SER A 24 -10.14 0.00 14.02
C SER A 24 -9.61 -0.27 12.61
N ILE A 25 -8.90 -1.38 12.40
CA ILE A 25 -8.45 -1.78 11.05
C ILE A 25 -9.66 -2.07 10.16
N ALA A 26 -10.57 -2.95 10.61
CA ALA A 26 -11.74 -3.37 9.83
C ALA A 26 -12.65 -2.20 9.42
N ASN A 27 -12.77 -1.17 10.26
CA ASN A 27 -13.58 0.03 9.97
C ASN A 27 -12.81 1.15 9.28
N SER A 28 -11.54 0.93 8.92
CA SER A 28 -10.74 1.94 8.24
C SER A 28 -11.21 2.18 6.80
N GLN A 29 -10.99 3.40 6.30
CA GLN A 29 -11.22 3.73 4.88
C GLN A 29 -10.39 2.83 3.96
N LEU A 30 -9.17 2.44 4.39
CA LEU A 30 -8.32 1.53 3.65
C LEU A 30 -8.98 0.15 3.49
N SER A 31 -9.53 -0.43 4.56
CA SER A 31 -10.26 -1.70 4.47
C SER A 31 -11.50 -1.59 3.58
N SER A 32 -12.25 -0.48 3.68
CA SER A 32 -13.39 -0.23 2.78
C SER A 32 -12.97 -0.13 1.30
N PHE A 33 -11.83 0.50 1.02
CA PHE A 33 -11.30 0.60 -0.34
C PHE A 33 -10.77 -0.75 -0.86
N ILE A 34 -10.12 -1.55 -0.01
CA ILE A 34 -9.70 -2.91 -0.34
C ILE A 34 -10.92 -3.76 -0.72
N ASP A 35 -11.99 -3.72 0.06
CA ASP A 35 -13.24 -4.42 -0.22
C ASP A 35 -13.87 -3.98 -1.55
N PHE A 36 -13.83 -2.69 -1.85
CA PHE A 36 -14.28 -2.16 -3.14
C PHE A 36 -13.46 -2.74 -4.29
N CYS A 37 -12.12 -2.74 -4.17
CA CYS A 37 -11.23 -3.31 -5.18
C CYS A 37 -11.49 -4.80 -5.38
N GLN A 38 -11.70 -5.57 -4.32
CA GLN A 38 -12.02 -6.99 -4.40
C GLN A 38 -13.30 -7.25 -5.19
N LYS A 39 -14.36 -6.50 -4.90
CA LYS A 39 -15.65 -6.59 -5.61
C LYS A 39 -15.52 -6.18 -7.08
N ALA A 40 -14.84 -5.09 -7.36
CA ALA A 40 -14.68 -4.55 -8.72
C ALA A 40 -13.80 -5.44 -9.61
N THR A 41 -12.78 -6.09 -9.03
CA THR A 41 -11.85 -6.95 -9.78
C THR A 41 -12.17 -8.44 -9.70
N SER A 42 -13.16 -8.83 -8.89
CA SER A 42 -13.43 -10.24 -8.53
C SER A 42 -12.21 -10.98 -7.98
N ARG A 43 -11.26 -10.26 -7.38
CA ARG A 43 -10.06 -10.82 -6.74
C ARG A 43 -10.23 -10.84 -5.22
N SER A 44 -9.46 -11.70 -4.55
CA SER A 44 -9.34 -11.71 -3.09
C SER A 44 -7.93 -11.34 -2.68
N PHE A 45 -7.82 -10.44 -1.70
CA PHE A 45 -6.56 -10.06 -1.07
C PHE A 45 -6.56 -10.67 0.34
N ARG A 46 -5.59 -11.55 0.61
CA ARG A 46 -5.51 -12.28 1.89
C ARG A 46 -4.98 -11.40 3.02
N ASP A 47 -4.08 -10.49 2.67
CA ASP A 47 -3.42 -9.56 3.57
C ASP A 47 -3.09 -8.26 2.84
N TYR A 48 -2.60 -7.28 3.59
CA TYR A 48 -2.20 -5.99 3.02
C TYR A 48 -1.08 -6.14 1.98
N ALA A 49 -0.14 -7.07 2.17
CA ALA A 49 0.96 -7.29 1.24
C ALA A 49 0.46 -7.73 -0.16
N SER A 50 -0.57 -8.59 -0.20
CA SER A 50 -1.20 -9.00 -1.47
C SER A 50 -1.94 -7.84 -2.16
N PHE A 51 -2.49 -6.90 -1.40
CA PHE A 51 -3.10 -5.69 -1.95
C PHE A 51 -2.04 -4.68 -2.43
N GLU A 52 -0.94 -4.51 -1.69
CA GLU A 52 0.19 -3.68 -2.10
C GLU A 52 0.84 -4.22 -3.38
N GLN A 53 0.99 -5.53 -3.51
CA GLN A 53 1.48 -6.13 -4.74
C GLN A 53 0.56 -5.82 -5.94
N PHE A 54 -0.76 -5.84 -5.75
CA PHE A 54 -1.72 -5.43 -6.77
C PHE A 54 -1.57 -3.96 -7.17
N SER A 55 -1.40 -3.05 -6.19
CA SER A 55 -1.24 -1.62 -6.51
C SER A 55 0.02 -1.33 -7.31
N MET A 56 1.07 -2.14 -7.13
CA MET A 56 2.31 -2.04 -7.89
C MET A 56 2.23 -2.66 -9.29
N GLN A 57 1.59 -3.83 -9.42
CA GLN A 57 1.55 -4.57 -10.68
C GLN A 57 0.49 -4.04 -11.65
N ASP A 58 -0.70 -3.73 -11.13
CA ASP A 58 -1.85 -3.26 -11.91
C ASP A 58 -2.12 -1.78 -11.62
N PHE A 59 -1.06 -0.97 -11.67
CA PHE A 59 -1.08 0.45 -11.29
C PHE A 59 -2.18 1.26 -11.97
N SER A 60 -2.41 1.08 -13.27
CA SER A 60 -3.49 1.78 -13.99
C SER A 60 -4.86 1.47 -13.38
N SER A 61 -5.18 0.18 -13.25
CA SER A 61 -6.43 -0.29 -12.68
C SER A 61 -6.59 0.18 -11.22
N PHE A 62 -5.51 0.21 -10.46
CA PHE A 62 -5.51 0.71 -9.08
C PHE A 62 -5.97 2.17 -9.02
N TRP A 63 -5.42 3.05 -9.86
CA TRP A 63 -5.81 4.46 -9.86
C TRP A 63 -7.21 4.68 -10.41
N ASP A 64 -7.63 3.93 -11.42
CA ASP A 64 -9.00 3.99 -11.93
C ASP A 64 -10.01 3.63 -10.84
N LEU A 65 -9.73 2.57 -10.08
CA LEU A 65 -10.56 2.14 -8.95
C LEU A 65 -10.55 3.16 -7.82
N PHE A 66 -9.40 3.77 -7.53
CA PHE A 66 -9.29 4.82 -6.52
C PHE A 66 -10.12 6.05 -6.87
N LEU A 67 -10.06 6.51 -8.13
CA LEU A 67 -10.87 7.62 -8.61
C LEU A 67 -12.37 7.29 -8.57
N ASP A 68 -12.75 6.08 -8.98
CA ASP A 68 -14.14 5.63 -8.92
C ASP A 68 -14.67 5.53 -7.49
N TRP A 69 -13.84 5.06 -6.56
CA TRP A 69 -14.21 4.89 -5.16
C TRP A 69 -14.30 6.24 -4.44
N SER A 70 -13.33 7.12 -4.64
CA SER A 70 -13.24 8.42 -3.97
C SER A 70 -14.32 9.42 -4.42
N LYS A 71 -15.00 9.16 -5.54
CA LYS A 71 -16.03 10.04 -6.13
C LYS A 71 -15.56 11.48 -6.31
N LEU A 72 -14.24 11.66 -6.47
CA LEU A 72 -13.66 12.95 -6.74
C LEU A 72 -14.15 13.42 -8.11
N TRP A 73 -14.51 14.69 -8.17
CA TRP A 73 -14.86 15.32 -9.44
C TRP A 73 -13.56 15.51 -10.21
N TRP A 74 -13.51 14.93 -11.41
CA TRP A 74 -12.35 15.03 -12.28
C TRP A 74 -12.83 15.42 -13.68
N GLU A 75 -12.00 16.18 -14.40
CA GLU A 75 -12.23 16.60 -15.78
C GLU A 75 -11.09 16.05 -16.65
N GLY A 76 -11.40 15.57 -17.87
CA GLY A 76 -10.43 14.99 -18.80
C GLY A 76 -10.83 13.61 -19.31
N ASP A 77 -9.87 12.85 -19.85
CA ASP A 77 -10.01 11.41 -20.11
C ASP A 77 -9.50 10.61 -18.90
N LYS A 78 -10.19 9.52 -18.54
CA LYS A 78 -9.83 8.64 -17.41
C LYS A 78 -8.64 7.75 -17.77
N ASN A 79 -8.38 7.60 -19.07
CA ASN A 79 -7.20 6.92 -19.58
C ASN A 79 -5.96 7.59 -18.99
N PRO A 80 -5.08 6.86 -18.30
CA PRO A 80 -4.10 7.49 -17.44
C PRO A 80 -3.22 8.42 -18.25
N THR A 81 -2.90 9.53 -17.57
CA THR A 81 -1.71 10.37 -17.65
C THR A 81 -0.36 9.60 -17.66
N TRP A 82 -0.37 8.31 -18.03
CA TRP A 82 0.81 7.55 -18.39
C TRP A 82 1.28 8.01 -19.78
N ARG A 83 2.04 9.11 -19.78
CA ARG A 83 3.04 9.32 -20.82
C ARG A 83 4.22 8.43 -20.43
N GLY A 84 4.23 7.20 -20.94
CA GLY A 84 5.23 6.19 -20.61
C GLY A 84 6.65 6.72 -20.64
N THR A 85 7.44 6.33 -19.63
CA THR A 85 8.90 6.46 -19.51
C THR A 85 9.58 7.76 -19.98
N ALA A 86 8.86 8.84 -20.26
CA ALA A 86 9.45 10.07 -20.79
C ALA A 86 10.26 10.85 -19.73
N CYS A 87 10.30 10.38 -18.48
CA CYS A 87 11.28 10.87 -17.51
C CYS A 87 12.69 10.31 -17.76
N ALA A 88 12.85 9.25 -18.56
CA ALA A 88 14.16 8.66 -18.88
C ALA A 88 14.78 9.23 -20.18
N ASP A 89 14.05 10.03 -20.96
CA ASP A 89 14.50 10.56 -22.25
C ASP A 89 14.68 12.10 -22.27
N SER A 90 14.72 12.77 -21.11
CA SER A 90 15.16 14.16 -21.08
C SER A 90 16.67 14.23 -21.38
N GLN A 91 17.01 14.36 -22.66
CA GLN A 91 18.34 14.78 -23.07
C GLN A 91 18.43 16.31 -22.91
N PHE A 92 19.45 16.76 -22.18
CA PHE A 92 19.87 18.16 -22.11
C PHE A 92 20.65 18.57 -23.36
#